data_AF-A0A928X8W3-F1
#
_entry.id   AF-A0A928X8W3-F1
#
_cell.length_a   1.000
_cell.length_b   1.000
_cell.length_c   1.000
_cell.angle_alpha   90.00
_cell.angle_beta   90.00
_cell.angle_gamma   90.00
#
_symmetry.space_group_name_H-M   'P 1'
#
loop_
_entity.id
_entity.type
_entity.pdbx_description
1 polymer ?
#
loop_
_entity_poly.entity_id
_entity_poly.type
_entity_poly.pdbx_seq_one_letter_code
_entity_poly.pdbx_strand_id
1 'polypeptide(L)'
;MPGVSAPSQSISIFEKDRGYGLSAAAQYAPLWPLAVYFIAVVLLVGAMLVLSHVLGERRRERLTSVPYESGVVATGSARLHFDVKFYMVAMFFVIFDMEAVFVFAWAVSAREAGWAGYIEMIIFIGILLAALFYLWKLGALEWGTSMKIRRKTEPL
;
A
#
# COMPACT_ATOMS: atom_id res chain seq x y z
N MET A 1 57.19 -41.56 30.94
CA MET A 1 55.78 -41.69 30.49
C MET A 1 55.38 -40.40 29.78
N PRO A 2 54.90 -40.42 28.53
CA PRO A 2 54.46 -39.20 27.84
C PRO A 2 52.99 -38.93 28.19
N GLY A 3 52.68 -37.73 28.68
CA GLY A 3 51.35 -37.35 29.13
C GLY A 3 50.96 -35.96 28.62
N VAL A 4 50.53 -35.92 27.36
CA VAL A 4 49.47 -35.07 26.77
C VAL A 4 49.40 -33.59 27.22
N SER A 5 49.96 -32.70 26.39
CA SER A 5 49.63 -31.26 26.37
C SER A 5 48.37 -31.03 25.53
N ALA A 6 47.25 -30.71 26.18
CA ALA A 6 45.98 -30.37 25.51
C ALA A 6 46.00 -28.94 24.92
N PRO A 7 45.31 -28.67 23.79
CA PRO A 7 45.40 -27.39 23.10
C PRO A 7 44.45 -26.37 23.72
N SER A 8 44.99 -25.30 24.32
CA SER A 8 44.23 -24.16 24.84
C SER A 8 43.63 -23.26 23.74
N GLN A 9 44.04 -23.45 22.48
CA GLN A 9 43.64 -22.58 21.37
C GLN A 9 42.29 -22.94 20.74
N SER A 10 41.78 -24.15 20.95
CA SER A 10 40.46 -24.53 20.43
C SER A 10 39.35 -23.77 21.16
N ILE A 11 39.44 -23.66 22.49
CA ILE A 11 38.41 -23.02 23.32
C ILE A 11 38.25 -21.53 22.97
N SER A 12 39.35 -20.82 22.70
CA SER A 12 39.29 -19.40 22.33
C SER A 12 38.65 -19.13 20.97
N ILE A 13 38.74 -20.08 20.02
CA ILE A 13 38.13 -19.94 18.69
C ILE A 13 36.61 -20.17 18.80
N PHE A 14 36.18 -21.18 19.58
CA PHE A 14 34.76 -21.44 19.84
C PHE A 14 34.06 -20.33 20.66
N GLU A 15 34.78 -19.61 21.52
CA GLU A 15 34.26 -18.44 22.23
C GLU A 15 34.05 -17.25 21.27
N LYS A 16 35.00 -17.04 20.35
CA LYS A 16 34.97 -15.97 19.37
C LYS A 16 33.80 -16.12 18.40
N ASP A 17 33.57 -17.31 17.84
CA ASP A 17 32.48 -17.52 16.88
C ASP A 17 31.07 -17.34 17.49
N ARG A 18 30.89 -17.64 18.79
CA ARG A 18 29.65 -17.34 19.53
C ARG A 18 29.39 -15.84 19.65
N GLY A 19 30.43 -15.02 19.82
CA GLY A 19 30.32 -13.56 19.93
C GLY A 19 29.90 -12.89 18.61
N TYR A 20 30.37 -13.40 17.47
CA TYR A 20 30.06 -12.84 16.15
C TYR A 20 28.65 -13.22 15.68
N GLY A 21 28.15 -14.41 16.04
CA GLY A 21 26.78 -14.85 15.71
C GLY A 21 25.68 -14.09 16.45
N LEU A 22 25.96 -13.60 17.66
CA LEU A 22 25.02 -12.82 18.48
C LEU A 22 24.96 -11.34 18.06
N SER A 23 26.07 -10.75 17.63
CA SER A 23 26.13 -9.35 17.17
C SER A 23 25.67 -9.16 15.73
N ALA A 24 25.87 -10.16 14.86
CA ALA A 24 25.35 -10.13 13.48
C ALA A 24 23.81 -10.16 13.45
N ALA A 25 23.19 -10.91 14.37
CA ALA A 25 21.73 -10.89 14.57
C ALA A 25 21.22 -9.59 15.21
N ALA A 26 22.09 -8.81 15.86
CA ALA A 26 21.76 -7.50 16.43
C ALA A 26 21.85 -6.37 15.39
N GLN A 27 22.41 -6.62 14.21
CA GLN A 27 22.59 -5.64 13.12
C GLN A 27 21.42 -5.61 12.13
N TYR A 28 20.26 -6.14 12.50
CA TYR A 28 19.00 -5.80 11.84
C TYR A 28 18.41 -4.60 12.59
N ALA A 29 17.94 -3.58 11.87
CA ALA A 29 17.12 -2.55 12.50
C ALA A 29 16.01 -3.28 13.27
N PRO A 30 15.95 -3.17 14.61
CA PRO A 30 15.02 -3.96 15.38
C PRO A 30 13.61 -3.58 14.91
N LEU A 31 12.91 -4.50 14.25
CA LEU A 31 11.52 -4.29 13.80
C LEU A 31 10.53 -4.49 14.97
N TRP A 32 11.00 -5.02 16.10
CA TRP A 32 10.19 -5.26 17.29
C TRP A 32 9.50 -4.00 17.85
N PRO A 33 10.09 -2.79 17.86
CA PRO A 33 9.41 -1.57 18.31
C PRO A 33 8.27 -1.20 17.37
N LEU A 34 8.44 -1.40 16.05
CA LEU A 34 7.39 -1.19 15.05
C LEU A 34 6.23 -2.16 15.27
N ALA A 35 6.53 -3.44 15.52
CA ALA A 35 5.53 -4.45 15.81
C ALA A 35 4.75 -4.13 17.09
N VAL A 36 5.46 -3.74 18.16
CA VAL A 36 4.83 -3.33 19.43
C VAL A 36 3.96 -2.10 19.22
N TYR A 37 4.44 -1.08 18.49
CA TYR A 37 3.65 0.11 18.18
C TYR A 37 2.40 -0.23 17.37
N PHE A 38 2.52 -1.03 16.32
CA PHE A 38 1.39 -1.47 15.50
C PHE A 38 0.34 -2.21 16.33
N ILE A 39 0.77 -3.16 17.17
CA ILE A 39 -0.11 -3.90 18.07
C ILE A 39 -0.79 -2.94 19.08
N ALA A 40 -0.05 -1.99 19.65
CA ALA A 40 -0.60 -1.02 20.59
C ALA A 40 -1.68 -0.14 19.93
N VAL A 41 -1.47 0.31 18.69
CA VAL A 41 -2.46 1.09 17.93
C VAL A 41 -3.70 0.26 17.64
N VAL A 42 -3.54 -0.99 17.18
CA VAL A 42 -4.67 -1.89 16.91
C VAL A 42 -5.47 -2.18 18.19
N LEU A 43 -4.79 -2.43 19.32
CA LEU A 43 -5.42 -2.65 20.61
C LEU A 43 -6.15 -1.40 21.11
N LEU A 44 -5.56 -0.21 20.97
CA LEU A 44 -6.19 1.04 21.36
C LEU A 44 -7.47 1.29 20.57
N VAL A 45 -7.40 1.21 19.23
CA VAL A 45 -8.55 1.40 18.35
C VAL A 45 -9.61 0.34 18.63
N GLY A 46 -9.20 -0.92 18.78
CA GLY A 46 -10.08 -2.03 19.15
C GLY A 46 -10.79 -1.80 20.49
N ALA A 47 -10.06 -1.37 21.51
CA ALA A 47 -10.61 -1.05 22.82
C ALA A 47 -11.60 0.11 22.76
N MET A 48 -11.30 1.18 22.01
CA MET A 48 -12.22 2.30 21.81
C MET A 48 -13.52 1.86 21.13
N LEU A 49 -13.43 1.04 20.09
CA LEU A 49 -14.61 0.51 19.40
C LEU A 49 -15.43 -0.41 20.29
N VAL A 50 -14.78 -1.30 21.06
CA VAL A 50 -15.46 -2.20 22.02
C VAL A 50 -16.12 -1.41 23.13
N LEU A 51 -15.42 -0.44 23.72
CA LEU A 51 -15.96 0.40 24.78
C LEU A 51 -17.16 1.22 24.28
N SER A 52 -17.04 1.84 23.11
CA SER A 52 -18.15 2.53 22.45
C SER A 52 -19.34 1.60 22.19
N HIS A 53 -19.07 0.35 21.77
CA HIS A 53 -20.10 -0.64 21.51
C HIS A 53 -20.80 -1.18 22.77
N VAL A 54 -20.09 -1.22 23.91
CA VAL A 54 -20.61 -1.69 25.21
C VAL A 54 -21.32 -0.57 25.97
N LEU A 55 -20.78 0.64 25.98
CA LEU A 55 -21.36 1.80 26.67
C LEU A 55 -22.44 2.51 25.85
N GLY A 56 -22.46 2.34 24.52
CA GLY A 56 -23.44 2.97 23.65
C GLY A 56 -24.86 2.44 23.87
N GLU A 57 -25.81 3.35 24.09
CA GLU A 57 -27.23 3.00 24.25
C GLU A 57 -27.81 2.48 22.92
N ARG A 58 -28.26 1.22 22.92
CA ARG A 58 -28.77 0.55 21.72
C ARG A 58 -30.27 0.75 21.54
N ARG A 59 -30.69 1.85 20.91
CA ARG A 59 -32.04 1.92 20.31
C ARG A 59 -32.04 1.29 18.92
N ARG A 60 -32.57 0.07 18.81
CA ARG A 60 -32.83 -0.60 17.53
C ARG A 60 -34.24 -0.23 17.04
N GLU A 61 -34.39 0.97 16.51
CA GLU A 61 -35.62 1.39 15.86
C GLU A 61 -35.55 1.03 14.37
N ARG A 62 -36.57 0.32 13.84
CA ARG A 62 -36.58 -0.19 12.45
C ARG A 62 -36.37 0.90 11.39
N LEU A 63 -36.73 2.14 11.71
CA LEU A 63 -36.62 3.31 10.83
C LEU A 63 -35.23 3.97 10.85
N THR A 64 -34.42 3.71 11.89
CA THR A 64 -33.03 4.21 11.97
C THR A 64 -32.06 3.31 11.19
N SER A 65 -32.39 2.03 11.02
CA SER A 65 -31.54 1.05 10.34
C SER A 65 -31.74 0.98 8.82
N VAL A 66 -32.62 1.79 8.25
CA VAL A 66 -32.83 1.85 6.78
C VAL A 66 -31.91 2.90 6.16
N PRO A 67 -31.32 2.64 4.97
CA PRO A 67 -30.52 3.63 4.26
C PRO A 67 -31.30 4.93 4.05
N TYR A 68 -30.66 6.06 4.37
CA TYR A 68 -31.30 7.36 4.30
C TYR A 68 -31.39 7.83 2.85
N GLU A 69 -32.59 7.87 2.28
CA GLU A 69 -32.80 8.34 0.92
C GLU A 69 -34.17 9.04 0.79
N SER A 70 -34.39 10.15 1.50
CA SER A 70 -35.46 11.13 1.24
C SER A 70 -36.86 10.57 0.88
N GLY A 71 -37.28 9.44 1.45
CA GLY A 71 -38.57 8.80 1.19
C GLY A 71 -38.62 7.77 0.04
N VAL A 72 -37.50 7.45 -0.62
CA VAL A 72 -37.40 6.38 -1.61
C VAL A 72 -36.90 5.11 -0.93
N VAL A 73 -37.69 4.04 -1.03
CA VAL A 73 -37.26 2.72 -0.57
C VAL A 73 -36.20 2.23 -1.56
N ALA A 74 -35.00 1.90 -1.08
CA ALA A 74 -33.94 1.34 -1.90
C ALA A 74 -34.45 0.08 -2.61
N THR A 75 -34.88 0.23 -3.86
CA THR A 75 -35.49 -0.80 -4.68
C THR A 75 -34.64 -0.96 -5.92
N GLY A 76 -33.93 -2.08 -6.00
CA GLY A 76 -33.01 -2.34 -7.10
C GLY A 76 -31.83 -3.21 -6.68
N SER A 77 -31.21 -3.85 -7.67
CA SER A 77 -29.97 -4.61 -7.47
C SER A 77 -28.81 -3.64 -7.25
N ALA A 78 -27.98 -3.85 -6.22
CA ALA A 78 -26.77 -3.07 -5.94
C ALA A 78 -25.68 -3.17 -7.03
N ARG A 79 -25.92 -3.90 -8.11
CA ARG A 79 -25.06 -3.95 -9.31
C ARG A 79 -25.39 -2.81 -10.26
N LEU A 80 -24.97 -1.60 -9.90
CA LEU A 80 -24.84 -0.53 -10.88
C LEU A 80 -23.56 -0.76 -11.69
N HIS A 81 -23.65 -0.62 -13.02
CA HIS A 81 -22.47 -0.55 -13.87
C HIS A 81 -21.82 0.81 -13.63
N PHE A 82 -20.79 0.84 -12.80
CA PHE A 82 -19.96 2.02 -12.64
C PHE A 82 -19.21 2.31 -13.95
N ASP A 83 -19.01 3.59 -14.24
CA ASP A 83 -18.32 4.01 -15.46
C ASP A 83 -16.90 3.40 -15.52
N VAL A 84 -16.46 2.99 -16.72
CA VAL A 84 -15.15 2.37 -16.98
C VAL A 84 -14.00 3.27 -16.51
N LYS A 85 -14.25 4.57 -16.39
CA LYS A 85 -13.32 5.58 -15.86
C LYS A 85 -12.73 5.23 -14.49
N PHE A 86 -13.48 4.60 -13.59
CA PHE A 86 -12.94 4.19 -12.29
C PHE A 86 -11.89 3.09 -12.41
N TYR A 87 -12.11 2.15 -13.34
CA TYR A 87 -11.15 1.10 -13.65
C TYR A 87 -9.88 1.69 -14.28
N MET A 88 -10.03 2.66 -15.18
CA MET A 88 -8.91 3.35 -15.80
C MET A 88 -7.99 3.95 -14.73
N VAL A 89 -8.52 4.75 -13.80
CA VAL A 89 -7.73 5.36 -12.70
C VAL A 89 -7.03 4.29 -11.85
N ALA A 90 -7.71 3.20 -11.50
CA ALA A 90 -7.11 2.12 -10.72
C ALA A 90 -5.96 1.42 -11.46
N MET A 91 -6.13 1.13 -12.75
CA MET A 91 -5.09 0.52 -13.58
C MET A 91 -3.88 1.43 -13.71
N PHE A 92 -4.07 2.74 -13.87
CA PHE A 92 -2.98 3.70 -13.91
C PHE A 92 -2.26 3.85 -12.58
N PHE A 93 -2.98 3.80 -11.47
CA PHE A 93 -2.37 3.78 -10.14
C PHE A 93 -1.44 2.58 -9.99
N VAL A 94 -1.89 1.37 -10.36
CA VAL A 94 -1.06 0.16 -10.28
C VAL A 94 0.18 0.24 -11.16
N ILE A 95 0.04 0.71 -12.40
CA ILE A 95 1.18 0.86 -13.31
C ILE A 95 2.15 1.90 -12.73
N PHE A 96 1.68 3.10 -12.38
CA PHE A 96 2.52 4.15 -11.84
C PHE A 96 3.21 3.75 -10.51
N ASP A 97 2.53 3.01 -9.64
CA ASP A 97 3.09 2.48 -8.40
C ASP A 97 4.22 1.47 -8.66
N MET A 98 4.06 0.61 -9.67
CA MET A 98 5.13 -0.29 -10.12
C MET A 98 6.35 0.50 -10.64
N GLU A 99 6.12 1.60 -11.36
CA GLU A 99 7.20 2.45 -11.88
C GLU A 99 7.96 3.17 -10.74
N ALA A 100 7.26 3.55 -9.67
CA ALA A 100 7.88 4.13 -8.48
C ALA A 100 8.83 3.15 -7.78
N VAL A 101 8.55 1.85 -7.80
CA VAL A 101 9.46 0.82 -7.27
C VAL A 101 10.77 0.79 -8.06
N PHE A 102 10.74 0.96 -9.39
CA PHE A 102 11.97 1.04 -10.19
C PHE A 102 12.79 2.30 -9.87
N VAL A 103 12.13 3.45 -9.71
CA VAL A 103 12.81 4.68 -9.26
C VAL A 103 13.44 4.48 -7.88
N PHE A 104 12.73 3.84 -6.95
CA PHE A 104 13.23 3.56 -5.61
C PHE A 104 14.44 2.61 -5.62
N ALA A 105 14.37 1.53 -6.39
CA ALA A 105 15.46 0.57 -6.52
C ALA A 105 16.75 1.24 -7.02
N TRP A 106 16.63 2.09 -8.05
CA TRP A 106 17.75 2.90 -8.51
C TRP A 106 18.20 3.94 -7.48
N ALA A 107 17.27 4.60 -6.77
CA ALA A 107 17.59 5.62 -5.78
C ALA A 107 18.45 5.06 -4.64
N VAL A 108 18.20 3.81 -4.22
CA VAL A 108 19.00 3.12 -3.20
C VAL A 108 20.43 2.88 -3.67
N SER A 109 20.66 2.63 -4.97
CA SER A 109 21.98 2.38 -5.55
C SER A 109 22.49 3.52 -6.45
N ALA A 110 21.98 4.75 -6.26
CA ALA A 110 22.23 5.84 -7.19
C ALA A 110 23.70 6.26 -7.23
N ARG A 111 24.42 6.09 -6.11
CA ARG A 111 25.83 6.43 -5.99
C ARG A 111 26.72 5.45 -6.75
N GLU A 112 26.37 4.17 -6.69
CA GLU A 112 27.09 3.07 -7.33
C GLU A 112 26.82 3.04 -8.85
N ALA A 113 25.60 3.40 -9.26
CA ALA A 113 25.21 3.44 -10.67
C ALA A 113 25.88 4.59 -11.47
N GLY A 114 26.30 5.66 -10.78
CA GLY A 114 27.04 6.78 -11.36
C GLY A 114 26.29 7.49 -12.49
N TRP A 115 27.05 8.09 -13.42
CA TRP A 115 26.48 8.89 -14.52
C TRP A 115 25.68 8.06 -15.52
N ALA A 116 26.06 6.80 -15.76
CA ALA A 116 25.33 5.92 -16.66
C ALA A 116 23.91 5.65 -16.13
N GLY A 117 23.80 5.22 -14.86
CA GLY A 117 22.50 5.01 -14.23
C GLY A 117 21.67 6.29 -14.10
N TYR A 118 22.31 7.45 -13.94
CA TYR A 118 21.60 8.73 -13.92
C TYR A 118 20.95 9.06 -15.28
N ILE A 119 21.65 8.82 -16.39
CA ILE A 119 21.10 9.02 -17.74
C ILE A 119 19.96 8.03 -18.00
N GLU A 120 20.14 6.76 -17.63
CA GLU A 120 19.09 5.75 -17.72
C GLU A 120 17.83 6.18 -16.94
N MET A 121 18.01 6.74 -15.74
CA MET A 121 16.90 7.23 -14.92
C MET A 121 16.20 8.45 -15.55
N ILE A 122 16.95 9.39 -16.14
CA ILE A 122 16.34 10.51 -16.87
C ILE A 122 15.49 10.01 -18.03
N ILE A 123 15.99 9.06 -18.81
CA ILE A 123 15.26 8.49 -19.95
C ILE A 123 14.01 7.78 -19.45
N PHE A 124 14.14 6.98 -18.39
CA PHE A 124 13.03 6.27 -17.76
C PHE A 124 11.93 7.22 -17.27
N ILE A 125 12.29 8.25 -16.51
CA ILE A 125 11.35 9.30 -16.07
C ILE A 125 10.72 10.01 -17.28
N GLY A 126 11.50 10.28 -18.34
CA GLY A 126 10.99 10.85 -19.59
C GLY A 126 9.90 9.99 -20.24
N ILE A 127 10.07 8.66 -20.24
CA ILE A 127 9.06 7.71 -20.73
C ILE A 127 7.81 7.74 -19.84
N LEU A 128 7.97 7.77 -18.51
CA LEU A 128 6.84 7.88 -17.57
C LEU A 128 6.02 9.15 -17.81
N LEU A 129 6.69 10.28 -17.98
CA LEU A 129 6.06 11.56 -18.27
C LEU A 129 5.34 11.54 -19.63
N ALA A 130 5.94 10.91 -20.66
CA ALA A 130 5.33 10.77 -21.97
C ALA A 130 4.06 9.89 -21.91
N ALA A 131 4.12 8.77 -21.18
CA ALA A 131 2.97 7.89 -20.95
C ALA A 131 1.85 8.62 -20.20
N LEU A 132 2.19 9.35 -19.13
CA LEU A 132 1.24 10.16 -18.36
C LEU A 132 0.61 11.26 -19.24
N PHE A 133 1.40 11.94 -20.05
CA PHE A 133 0.93 12.99 -20.95
C PHE A 133 -0.02 12.46 -22.02
N TYR A 134 0.34 11.34 -22.67
CA TYR A 134 -0.52 10.67 -23.65
C TYR A 134 -1.89 10.35 -23.06
N LEU A 135 -1.88 9.88 -21.82
CA LEU A 135 -3.06 9.44 -21.12
C LEU A 135 -3.96 10.58 -20.64
N TRP A 136 -3.35 11.68 -20.20
CA TRP A 136 -4.07 12.91 -19.92
C TRP A 136 -4.79 13.42 -21.17
N LYS A 137 -4.15 13.33 -22.35
CA LYS A 137 -4.79 13.66 -23.63
C LYS A 137 -5.92 12.72 -24.03
N LEU A 138 -5.90 11.46 -23.58
CA LEU A 138 -6.99 10.50 -23.82
C LEU A 138 -8.27 10.81 -23.01
N GLY A 139 -8.25 11.80 -22.13
CA GLY A 139 -9.43 12.15 -21.33
C GLY A 139 -9.75 11.11 -20.25
N ALA A 140 -8.78 10.27 -19.88
CA ALA A 140 -8.91 9.32 -18.77
C ALA A 140 -9.23 10.02 -17.43
N LEU A 141 -8.91 11.32 -17.33
CA LEU A 141 -9.20 12.19 -16.19
C LEU A 141 -10.46 13.05 -16.36
N GLU A 142 -11.13 13.02 -17.52
CA GLU A 142 -12.20 13.97 -17.82
C GLU A 142 -13.57 13.46 -17.32
N TRP A 143 -14.06 14.10 -16.26
CA TRP A 143 -15.39 13.90 -15.71
C TRP A 143 -16.41 14.83 -16.40
N GLY A 144 -16.81 14.44 -17.61
CA GLY A 144 -17.91 15.06 -18.34
C GLY A 144 -19.09 14.11 -18.49
N THR A 145 -20.19 14.41 -17.80
CA THR A 145 -21.48 13.72 -17.92
C THR A 145 -22.04 13.96 -19.32
N SER A 146 -21.76 13.08 -20.29
CA SER A 146 -22.45 13.11 -21.58
C SER A 146 -23.81 12.41 -21.44
N MET A 147 -24.72 13.04 -20.70
CA MET A 147 -26.14 12.69 -20.76
C MET A 147 -26.67 13.16 -22.12
N LYS A 148 -26.42 12.37 -23.18
CA LYS A 148 -27.13 12.52 -24.45
C LYS A 148 -28.57 12.07 -24.22
N ILE A 149 -29.42 12.98 -23.73
CA ILE A 149 -30.86 12.77 -23.66
C ILE A 149 -31.36 12.63 -25.10
N ARG A 150 -31.57 11.39 -25.55
CA ARG A 150 -32.23 11.10 -26.82
C ARG A 150 -33.71 11.42 -26.63
N ARG A 151 -34.08 12.66 -26.90
CA ARG A 151 -35.47 13.10 -26.94
C ARG A 151 -36.13 12.41 -28.14
N LYS A 152 -36.85 11.31 -27.88
CA LYS A 152 -37.80 10.77 -28.86
C LYS A 152 -38.94 11.79 -28.95
N THR A 153 -38.98 12.55 -30.04
CA THR A 153 -40.20 13.22 -30.48
C THR A 153 -41.07 12.16 -31.16
N GLU A 154 -42.16 11.77 -30.50
CA GLU A 154 -43.27 11.08 -31.15
C GLU A 154 -44.21 12.14 -31.72
N PRO A 155 -44.58 12.07 -33.02
CA PRO A 155 -45.67 12.87 -33.55
C PRO A 155 -47.01 12.23 -33.16
N LEU A 156 -47.96 13.09 -32.78
CA LEU A 156 -49.33 12.76 -32.36
C LEU A 156 -50.13 12.05 -33.46
#